data_AF-A0A2X1RRB5-F1
#
_entry.id   AF-A0A2X1RRB5-F1
#
_cell.length_a   1.000
_cell.length_b   1.000
_cell.length_c   1.000
_cell.angle_alpha   90.00
_cell.angle_beta   90.00
_cell.angle_gamma   90.00
#
_symmetry.space_group_name_H-M   'P 1'
#
loop_
_entity.id
_entity.type
_entity.pdbx_description
1 polymer ?
#
loop_
_entity_poly.entity_id
_entity_poly.type
_entity_poly.pdbx_seq_one_letter_code
_entity_poly.pdbx_strand_id
1 'polypeptide(L)'
;MSKTKEKKVGVIFGKFYPVHTGHINMIYEAFSKVDELHVIVCSDTVRDLKLFYDSKMKRMPTVQDRLRWMQQIFKYQKNQIFYSSFD
;
A
#
# COMPACT_ATOMS: atom_id res chain seq x y z
N MET A 1 24.48 -6.59 29.49
CA MET A 1 23.78 -5.80 28.46
C MET A 1 22.77 -6.69 27.74
N SER A 2 21.49 -6.32 27.71
CA SER A 2 20.56 -6.93 26.75
C SER A 2 20.95 -6.45 25.35
N LYS A 3 21.11 -7.37 24.40
CA LYS A 3 21.24 -7.00 22.97
C LYS A 3 19.95 -6.27 22.58
N THR A 4 20.06 -5.02 22.16
CA THR A 4 18.97 -4.33 21.45
C THR A 4 18.62 -5.18 20.24
N LYS A 5 17.38 -5.69 20.22
CA LYS A 5 16.89 -6.50 19.10
C LYS A 5 16.83 -5.58 17.88
N GLU A 6 17.51 -5.96 16.80
CA GLU A 6 17.44 -5.19 15.55
C GLU A 6 16.00 -5.17 15.04
N LYS A 7 15.48 -3.97 14.78
CA LYS A 7 14.13 -3.76 14.26
C LYS A 7 14.06 -4.22 12.81
N LYS A 8 13.16 -5.15 12.51
CA LYS A 8 12.92 -5.62 11.13
C LYS A 8 11.94 -4.68 10.43
N VAL A 9 12.37 -4.12 9.31
CA VAL A 9 11.56 -3.20 8.50
C VAL A 9 11.29 -3.83 7.14
N GLY A 10 10.02 -3.89 6.75
CA GLY A 10 9.58 -4.35 5.44
C GLY A 10 9.14 -3.20 4.54
N VAL A 11 9.24 -3.39 3.22
CA VAL A 11 8.73 -2.45 2.22
C VAL A 11 7.92 -3.20 1.17
N ILE A 12 6.76 -2.68 0.80
CA ILE A 12 5.91 -3.18 -0.29
C ILE A 12 5.67 -2.05 -1.27
N PHE A 13 5.85 -2.34 -2.55
CA PHE A 13 5.52 -1.43 -3.65
C PHE A 13 4.29 -1.96 -4.38
N GLY A 14 3.37 -1.08 -4.73
CA GLY A 14 2.20 -1.47 -5.50
C GLY A 14 1.52 -0.30 -6.17
N LYS A 15 0.93 -0.57 -7.33
CA LYS A 15 0.11 0.40 -8.07
C LYS A 15 -1.28 0.55 -7.46
N PHE A 16 -1.78 -0.54 -6.86
CA PHE A 16 -3.05 -0.59 -6.12
C PHE A 16 -4.25 0.00 -6.91
N TYR A 17 -4.39 -0.42 -8.17
CA TYR A 17 -5.35 0.14 -9.13
C TYR A 17 -6.36 -0.91 -9.64
N PRO A 18 -7.38 -1.31 -8.86
CA PRO A 18 -7.63 -0.94 -7.46
C PRO A 18 -6.98 -1.91 -6.44
N VAL A 19 -7.16 -1.62 -5.15
CA VAL A 19 -6.82 -2.57 -4.07
C VAL A 19 -7.81 -3.75 -4.08
N HIS A 20 -7.32 -4.96 -3.85
CA HIS A 20 -8.14 -6.19 -3.79
C HIS A 20 -7.62 -7.14 -2.70
N THR A 21 -8.36 -8.22 -2.41
CA THR A 21 -8.07 -9.16 -1.31
C THR A 21 -6.68 -9.78 -1.38
N GLY A 22 -6.17 -10.09 -2.58
CA GLY A 22 -4.79 -10.54 -2.77
C GLY A 22 -3.73 -9.58 -2.21
N HIS A 23 -3.86 -8.27 -2.47
CA HIS A 23 -2.98 -7.25 -1.90
C HIS A 23 -3.08 -7.21 -0.37
N ILE A 24 -4.30 -7.31 0.16
CA ILE A 24 -4.57 -7.25 1.59
C ILE A 24 -3.89 -8.42 2.31
N ASN A 25 -4.06 -9.64 1.79
CA ASN A 25 -3.45 -10.85 2.34
C ASN A 25 -1.93 -10.77 2.31
N MET A 26 -1.34 -10.35 1.18
CA MET A 26 0.11 -10.17 1.05
C MET A 26 0.66 -9.18 2.07
N ILE A 27 -0.02 -8.05 2.28
CA ILE A 27 0.39 -7.04 3.26
C ILE A 27 0.32 -7.58 4.68
N TYR A 28 -0.76 -8.31 5.04
CA TYR A 28 -0.85 -8.95 6.35
C TYR A 28 0.24 -10.01 6.56
N GLU A 29 0.54 -10.80 5.53
CA GLU A 29 1.58 -11.80 5.60
C GLU A 29 2.95 -11.16 5.82
N ALA A 30 3.29 -10.12 5.06
CA ALA A 30 4.53 -9.38 5.25
C ALA A 30 4.59 -8.71 6.62
N PHE A 31 3.49 -8.07 7.04
CA PHE A 31 3.37 -7.42 8.34
C PHE A 31 3.65 -8.38 9.50
N SER A 32 3.19 -9.64 9.42
CA SER A 32 3.47 -10.64 10.47
C SER A 32 4.96 -11.03 10.61
N LYS A 33 5.81 -10.66 9.64
CA LYS A 33 7.23 -11.02 9.59
C LYS A 33 8.16 -9.88 10.00
N VAL A 34 7.64 -8.66 10.20
CA VAL A 34 8.41 -7.44 10.44
C VAL A 34 7.84 -6.65 11.64
N ASP A 35 8.65 -5.79 12.23
CA ASP A 35 8.22 -4.91 13.33
C ASP A 35 7.56 -3.62 12.77
N GLU A 36 7.94 -3.23 11.54
CA GLU A 36 7.43 -2.07 10.81
C GLU A 36 7.33 -2.37 9.32
N LEU A 37 6.26 -1.88 8.67
CA LEU A 37 6.00 -2.09 7.25
C LEU A 37 5.70 -0.77 6.55
N HIS A 38 6.43 -0.48 5.48
CA HIS A 38 6.17 0.66 4.60
C HIS A 38 5.47 0.19 3.34
N VAL A 39 4.28 0.72 3.07
CA VAL A 39 3.52 0.43 1.84
C VAL A 39 3.55 1.66 0.94
N ILE A 40 4.26 1.54 -0.18
CA ILE A 40 4.46 2.60 -1.15
C ILE A 40 3.44 2.45 -2.28
N VAL A 41 2.56 3.44 -2.41
CA VAL A 41 1.58 3.54 -3.49
C VAL A 41 2.23 4.22 -4.68
N CYS A 42 2.61 3.42 -5.68
CA CYS A 42 3.25 3.94 -6.89
C CYS A 42 2.20 4.44 -7.89
N SER A 43 2.39 5.64 -8.41
CA SER A 43 1.59 6.21 -9.50
C SER A 43 2.39 6.23 -10.80
N ASP A 44 1.69 6.24 -11.93
CA ASP A 44 2.28 6.54 -13.23
C ASP A 44 1.17 7.16 -14.05
N THR A 45 1.28 8.45 -14.35
CA THR A 45 0.17 9.21 -14.95
C THR A 45 -0.28 8.61 -16.28
N VAL A 46 0.66 8.27 -17.17
CA VAL A 46 0.36 7.76 -18.51
C VAL A 46 -0.30 6.38 -18.42
N ARG A 47 0.27 5.50 -17.59
CA ARG A 47 -0.24 4.14 -17.43
C ARG A 47 -1.57 4.12 -16.67
N ASP A 48 -1.73 4.91 -15.62
CA ASP A 48 -2.97 5.01 -14.83
C ASP A 48 -4.13 5.55 -15.69
N LEU A 49 -3.89 6.58 -16.51
CA LEU A 49 -4.87 7.08 -17.47
C LEU A 49 -5.26 6.02 -18.50
N LYS A 50 -4.28 5.32 -19.09
CA LYS A 50 -4.55 4.25 -20.05
C LYS A 50 -5.44 3.16 -19.44
N LEU A 51 -5.08 2.67 -18.25
CA LEU A 51 -5.88 1.66 -17.54
C LEU A 51 -7.30 2.14 -17.23
N PHE A 52 -7.47 3.42 -16.89
CA PHE A 52 -8.80 3.98 -16.65
C PHE A 52 -9.66 3.95 -17.92
N TYR A 53 -9.14 4.46 -19.04
CA TYR A 53 -9.86 4.48 -20.32
C TYR A 53 -10.12 3.08 -20.89
N ASP A 54 -9.22 2.14 -20.67
CA ASP A 54 -9.39 0.74 -21.10
C ASP A 54 -10.35 -0.05 -20.19
N SER A 55 -10.79 0.52 -19.07
CA SER A 55 -11.66 -0.13 -18.09
C SER A 55 -13.15 0.22 -18.26
N LYS A 56 -13.99 -0.31 -17.38
CA LYS A 56 -15.40 0.08 -17.22
C LYS A 56 -15.65 0.98 -16.00
N MET A 57 -14.60 1.55 -15.41
CA MET A 57 -14.73 2.39 -14.21
C MET A 57 -15.42 3.72 -14.56
N LYS A 58 -16.42 4.11 -13.77
CA LYS A 58 -17.14 5.39 -13.95
C LYS A 58 -16.30 6.61 -13.57
N ARG A 59 -15.36 6.43 -12.64
CA ARG A 59 -14.50 7.50 -12.12
C ARG A 59 -13.10 6.97 -11.91
N MET A 60 -12.12 7.76 -12.32
CA MET A 60 -10.71 7.45 -12.13
C MET A 60 -10.33 7.54 -10.65
N PRO A 61 -9.81 6.49 -10.02
CA PRO A 61 -9.26 6.60 -8.67
C PRO A 61 -7.97 7.41 -8.70
N THR A 62 -7.94 8.48 -7.90
CA THR A 62 -6.75 9.31 -7.73
C THR A 62 -5.70 8.60 -6.86
N VAL A 63 -4.47 9.12 -6.83
CA VAL A 63 -3.44 8.65 -5.87
C VAL A 63 -3.95 8.80 -4.43
N GLN A 64 -4.63 9.91 -4.12
CA GLN A 64 -5.23 10.14 -2.80
C GLN A 64 -6.32 9.12 -2.47
N ASP A 65 -7.17 8.74 -3.43
CA ASP A 65 -8.20 7.71 -3.22
C ASP A 65 -7.53 6.37 -2.88
N ARG A 66 -6.47 5.99 -3.60
CA ARG A 66 -5.71 4.77 -3.35
C ARG A 66 -5.03 4.77 -1.98
N LEU A 67 -4.36 5.86 -1.61
CA LEU A 67 -3.78 6.02 -0.27
C LEU A 67 -4.84 5.91 0.83
N ARG A 68 -5.98 6.57 0.62
CA ARG A 68 -7.11 6.53 1.57
C ARG A 68 -7.66 5.11 1.73
N TRP A 69 -7.79 4.33 0.65
CA TRP A 69 -8.19 2.93 0.74
C TRP A 69 -7.25 2.13 1.64
N MET A 70 -5.93 2.27 1.45
CA MET A 70 -4.94 1.58 2.28
C MET A 70 -5.06 1.99 3.76
N GLN A 71 -5.13 3.29 4.03
CA GLN A 71 -5.28 3.81 5.39
C GLN A 71 -6.57 3.36 6.07
N GLN A 72 -7.66 3.19 5.32
CA GLN A 72 -8.94 2.72 5.85
C GLN A 72 -8.94 1.21 6.11
N ILE A 73 -8.38 0.41 5.20
CA ILE A 73 -8.30 -1.06 5.33
C ILE A 73 -7.49 -1.46 6.55
N PHE A 74 -6.36 -0.80 6.78
CA PHE A 74 -5.40 -1.12 7.85
C PHE A 74 -5.45 -0.09 9.00
N LYS A 75 -6.62 0.50 9.25
CA LYS A 75 -6.78 1.59 10.21
C LYS A 75 -6.41 1.24 11.65
N TYR A 76 -6.34 -0.05 11.99
CA TYR A 76 -6.00 -0.54 13.33
C TYR A 76 -4.50 -0.80 13.52
N GLN A 77 -3.72 -0.82 12.43
CA GLN A 77 -2.27 -1.08 12.43
C GLN A 77 -1.45 0.21 12.19
N LYS A 78 -2.06 1.38 12.44
CA LYS A 78 -1.49 2.72 12.11
C LYS A 78 -0.14 3.04 12.76
N ASN A 79 0.23 2.34 13.84
CA ASN A 79 1.49 2.59 14.53
C ASN A 79 2.66 1.77 13.98
N GLN A 80 2.39 0.86 13.03
CA GLN A 80 3.38 -0.09 12.52
C GLN A 80 3.35 -0.20 10.99
N ILE A 81 2.25 0.19 10.34
CA ILE A 81 2.15 0.26 8.88
C ILE A 81 2.05 1.72 8.44
N PHE A 82 3.02 2.15 7.64
CA PHE A 82 3.15 3.50 7.12
C PHE A 82 2.88 3.52 5.61
N TYR A 83 2.25 4.59 5.14
CA TYR A 83 1.85 4.75 3.74
C TYR A 83 2.48 6.00 3.17
N SER A 84 3.06 5.89 1.98
CA SER A 84 3.51 7.03 1.18
C SER A 84 3.17 6.79 -0.28
N SER A 85 3.10 7.86 -1.06
CA SER A 85 3.03 7.79 -2.51
C SER A 85 4.40 8.06 -3.12
N PHE A 86 4.66 7.43 -4.27
CA PHE A 86 5.82 7.70 -5.10
C PHE A 86 5.32 7.84 -6.55
N ASP A 87 5.76 8.90 -7.22
CA ASP A 87 5.39 9.22 -8.60
C ASP A 87 6.54 8.89 -9.56
#